data_AF-A0A2H3ITS0-F1
#
_entry.id   AF-A0A2H3ITS0-F1
#
_cell.length_a   1.000
_cell.length_b   1.000
_cell.length_c   1.000
_cell.angle_alpha   90.00
_cell.angle_beta   90.00
_cell.angle_gamma   90.00
#
_symmetry.space_group_name_H-M   'P 1'
#
loop_
_entity.id
_entity.type
_entity.pdbx_description
1 polymer ?
#
loop_
_entity_poly.entity_id
_entity_poly.type
_entity_poly.pdbx_seq_one_letter_code
_entity_poly.pdbx_strand_id
1 'polypeptide(L)'
;MRFHRAVYRFWLFCTSFCYPAREVPFQAGGEINHSEYHAQFLRPFSAEELLDIRRVADFCADMVGWVTDYQTITPRPVSAEQTAIFTAYCRSNAELAPDYALEIYRRLRIFHKQSHVRSFFWGAYDRAIAEKLPTTAQDREERLAKAILREVYGEHDTCHRCHAVGGLKLYGKTNWHWMRGEFNWTKLRGLLPGNLPPNKYEGGRLAQRACTPDGYARMMEEIFDARCASPQQMHAQAHAPGAGAWDAEGLYCAACVEVLLGERLWVWCDARQQRESDSVREDCCYGWGCRTQVHNIEHAEMLNHFCMPARDDSEDPESHRV
;
A
#
# COMPACT_ATOMS: atom_id res chain seq x y z
N MET A 1 -0.50 22.94 -14.89
CA MET A 1 -1.46 22.68 -15.98
C MET A 1 -1.28 21.34 -16.70
N ARG A 2 -0.05 20.80 -16.91
CA ARG A 2 0.14 19.51 -17.61
C ARG A 2 -0.64 18.35 -16.98
N PHE A 3 -0.52 18.19 -15.66
CA PHE A 3 -1.24 17.16 -14.90
C PHE A 3 -2.77 17.22 -15.13
N HIS A 4 -3.40 18.38 -14.91
CA HIS A 4 -4.85 18.54 -15.12
C HIS A 4 -5.29 18.19 -16.56
N ARG A 5 -4.52 18.60 -17.57
CA ARG A 5 -4.81 18.25 -18.97
C ARG A 5 -4.70 16.75 -19.22
N ALA A 6 -3.68 16.11 -18.65
CA ALA A 6 -3.49 14.67 -18.76
C ALA A 6 -4.62 13.88 -18.06
N VAL A 7 -5.01 14.30 -16.84
CA VAL A 7 -6.15 13.76 -16.11
C VAL A 7 -7.43 13.89 -16.91
N TYR A 8 -7.72 15.08 -17.44
CA TYR A 8 -8.92 15.30 -18.25
C TYR A 8 -8.95 14.40 -19.49
N ARG A 9 -7.82 14.24 -20.18
CA ARG A 9 -7.73 13.40 -21.39
C ARG A 9 -7.87 11.92 -21.08
N PHE A 10 -7.22 11.44 -20.02
CA PHE A 10 -7.37 10.06 -19.56
C PHE A 10 -8.82 9.80 -19.13
N TRP A 11 -9.43 10.72 -18.38
CA TRP A 11 -10.84 10.64 -18.01
C TRP A 11 -11.74 10.59 -19.24
N LEU A 12 -11.56 11.51 -20.20
CA LEU A 12 -12.34 11.53 -21.43
C LEU A 12 -12.25 10.20 -22.18
N PHE A 13 -11.04 9.63 -22.28
CA PHE A 13 -10.85 8.29 -22.85
C PHE A 13 -11.66 7.23 -22.09
N CYS A 14 -11.55 7.18 -20.75
CA CYS A 14 -12.34 6.25 -19.93
C CYS A 14 -13.83 6.44 -20.16
N THR A 15 -14.37 7.66 -20.11
CA THR A 15 -15.81 7.91 -20.32
C THR A 15 -16.28 7.51 -21.73
N SER A 16 -15.45 7.70 -22.76
CA SER A 16 -15.79 7.32 -24.13
C SER A 16 -15.81 5.81 -24.37
N PHE A 17 -15.03 5.03 -23.61
CA PHE A 17 -14.83 3.61 -23.90
C PHE A 17 -15.17 2.63 -22.75
N CYS A 18 -15.42 3.12 -21.53
CA CYS A 18 -15.68 2.29 -20.34
C CYS A 18 -17.17 1.89 -20.17
N TYR A 19 -18.13 2.70 -20.63
CA TYR A 19 -19.57 2.50 -20.38
C TYR A 19 -20.33 2.00 -21.63
N PRO A 20 -21.16 0.95 -21.51
CA PRO A 20 -20.74 -0.42 -21.39
C PRO A 20 -20.91 -1.18 -22.72
N ALA A 21 -19.95 -2.04 -23.04
CA ALA A 21 -20.14 -3.19 -23.92
C ALA A 21 -21.12 -4.24 -23.34
N ARG A 22 -22.05 -3.85 -22.43
CA ARG A 22 -23.03 -4.73 -21.77
C ARG A 22 -24.22 -5.08 -22.66
N GLU A 23 -24.42 -4.36 -23.76
CA GLU A 23 -25.54 -4.60 -24.67
C GLU A 23 -25.12 -4.90 -26.11
N VAL A 24 -23.83 -5.01 -26.40
CA VAL A 24 -23.42 -5.58 -27.69
C VAL A 24 -23.49 -7.10 -27.50
N PRO A 25 -24.55 -7.78 -27.98
CA PRO A 25 -24.59 -9.23 -27.93
C PRO A 25 -23.29 -9.73 -28.56
N PHE A 26 -22.64 -10.67 -27.88
CA PHE A 26 -21.41 -11.30 -28.33
C PHE A 26 -21.72 -11.99 -29.67
N GLN A 27 -21.67 -11.23 -30.77
CA GLN A 27 -21.86 -11.78 -32.10
C GLN A 27 -20.61 -12.60 -32.38
N ALA A 28 -20.77 -13.91 -32.17
CA ALA A 28 -19.77 -14.91 -32.45
C ALA A 28 -19.36 -14.81 -33.94
N GLY A 29 -18.25 -14.14 -34.23
CA GLY A 29 -17.71 -14.13 -35.59
C GLY A 29 -16.78 -12.97 -35.95
N GLY A 30 -16.80 -11.85 -35.24
CA GLY A 30 -15.88 -10.73 -35.50
C GLY A 30 -15.18 -10.27 -34.24
N GLU A 31 -13.91 -10.63 -34.07
CA GLU A 31 -13.03 -9.90 -33.13
C GLU A 31 -12.87 -8.48 -33.68
N ILE A 32 -13.77 -7.57 -33.30
CA ILE A 32 -13.51 -6.16 -33.45
C ILE A 32 -12.23 -5.91 -32.67
N ASN A 33 -11.16 -5.51 -33.36
CA ASN A 33 -9.92 -5.13 -32.73
C ASN A 33 -10.14 -3.78 -32.01
N HIS A 34 -10.81 -3.83 -30.85
CA HIS A 34 -11.16 -2.68 -30.04
C HIS A 34 -9.93 -1.79 -29.75
N SER A 35 -8.74 -2.39 -29.65
CA SER A 35 -7.51 -1.65 -29.43
C SER A 35 -7.14 -0.69 -30.58
N GLU A 36 -7.47 -1.03 -31.82
CA GLU A 36 -7.21 -0.15 -32.98
C GLU A 36 -8.20 1.03 -33.02
N TYR A 37 -9.49 0.75 -32.79
CA TYR A 37 -10.51 1.79 -32.68
C TYR A 37 -10.21 2.78 -31.55
N HIS A 38 -9.81 2.28 -30.37
CA HIS A 38 -9.40 3.13 -29.26
C HIS A 38 -8.10 3.90 -29.52
N ALA A 39 -7.15 3.32 -30.26
CA ALA A 39 -5.91 4.01 -30.62
C ALA A 39 -6.17 5.25 -31.49
N GLN A 40 -7.22 5.25 -32.33
CA GLN A 40 -7.60 6.41 -33.14
C GLN A 40 -7.92 7.65 -32.29
N PHE A 41 -8.47 7.48 -31.08
CA PHE A 41 -8.68 8.58 -30.15
C PHE A 41 -7.36 9.18 -29.65
N LEU A 42 -6.33 8.35 -29.47
CA LEU A 42 -5.03 8.76 -28.92
C LEU A 42 -4.07 9.33 -29.98
N ARG A 43 -4.21 8.92 -31.24
CA ARG A 43 -3.36 9.35 -32.37
C ARG A 43 -3.20 10.86 -32.56
N PRO A 44 -4.21 11.72 -32.31
CA PRO A 44 -4.04 13.16 -32.46
C PRO A 44 -3.07 13.80 -31.44
N PHE A 45 -2.83 13.17 -30.29
CA PHE A 45 -1.96 13.73 -29.26
C PHE A 45 -0.47 13.64 -29.62
N SER A 46 0.34 14.59 -29.16
CA SER A 46 1.79 14.50 -29.32
C SER A 46 2.37 13.35 -28.50
N ALA A 47 3.60 12.93 -28.81
CA ALA A 47 4.32 11.94 -28.02
C ALA A 47 4.43 12.31 -26.53
N GLU A 48 4.70 13.58 -26.23
CA GLU A 48 4.79 14.09 -24.86
C GLU A 48 3.45 14.07 -24.15
N GLU A 49 2.38 14.42 -24.86
CA GLU A 49 1.03 14.37 -24.31
C GLU A 49 0.59 12.95 -24.00
N LEU A 50 0.95 11.97 -24.84
CA LEU A 50 0.69 10.57 -24.58
C LEU A 50 1.45 10.07 -23.34
N LEU A 51 2.72 10.44 -23.18
CA LEU A 51 3.49 10.11 -21.98
C LEU A 51 2.85 10.73 -20.72
N ASP A 52 2.37 11.97 -20.79
CA ASP A 52 1.66 12.61 -19.69
C ASP A 52 0.35 11.86 -19.34
N ILE A 53 -0.45 11.47 -20.35
CA ILE A 53 -1.70 10.70 -20.14
C ILE A 53 -1.37 9.35 -19.50
N ARG A 54 -0.36 8.64 -20.00
CA ARG A 54 0.07 7.35 -19.45
C ARG A 54 0.53 7.48 -17.99
N ARG A 55 1.29 8.52 -17.66
CA ARG A 55 1.74 8.74 -16.28
C ARG A 55 0.58 8.95 -15.31
N VAL A 56 -0.49 9.63 -15.73
CA VAL A 56 -1.72 9.72 -14.92
C VAL A 56 -2.43 8.37 -14.81
N ALA A 57 -2.51 7.60 -15.90
CA ALA A 57 -3.13 6.30 -15.90
C ALA A 57 -2.40 5.31 -14.97
N ASP A 58 -1.06 5.30 -15.00
CA ASP A 58 -0.26 4.50 -14.07
C ASP A 58 -0.43 4.98 -12.63
N PHE A 59 -0.50 6.30 -12.36
CA PHE A 59 -0.80 6.82 -11.02
C PHE A 59 -2.18 6.35 -10.51
N CYS A 60 -3.21 6.33 -11.37
CA CYS A 60 -4.52 5.79 -11.00
C CYS A 60 -4.45 4.29 -10.70
N ALA A 61 -3.65 3.53 -11.45
CA ALA A 61 -3.42 2.11 -11.19
C ALA A 61 -2.68 1.88 -9.87
N ASP A 62 -1.66 2.69 -9.56
CA ASP A 62 -0.94 2.66 -8.29
C ASP A 62 -1.90 2.92 -7.11
N MET A 63 -2.77 3.93 -7.22
CA MET A 63 -3.80 4.21 -6.20
C MET A 63 -4.72 3.01 -5.93
N VAL A 64 -5.13 2.28 -6.99
CA VAL A 64 -5.89 1.03 -6.83
C VAL A 64 -5.04 -0.04 -6.15
N GLY A 65 -3.79 -0.18 -6.55
CA GLY A 65 -2.83 -1.12 -5.96
C GLY A 65 -2.61 -0.87 -4.47
N TRP A 66 -2.57 0.39 -4.03
CA TRP A 66 -2.38 0.76 -2.63
C TRP A 66 -3.55 0.36 -1.73
N VAL A 67 -4.75 0.22 -2.28
CA VAL A 67 -5.93 -0.28 -1.54
C VAL A 67 -6.04 -1.79 -1.59
N THR A 68 -5.53 -2.40 -2.67
CA THR A 68 -5.67 -3.81 -2.91
C THR A 68 -4.54 -4.56 -2.23
N ASP A 69 -4.79 -5.22 -1.11
CA ASP A 69 -3.78 -6.10 -0.53
C ASP A 69 -3.61 -7.33 -1.43
N TYR A 70 -2.41 -7.46 -2.00
CA TYR A 70 -2.00 -8.57 -2.84
C TYR A 70 -2.34 -9.94 -2.20
N GLN A 71 -2.16 -10.09 -0.89
CA GLN A 71 -2.44 -11.35 -0.19
C GLN A 71 -3.92 -11.70 -0.11
N THR A 72 -4.81 -10.71 -0.23
CA THR A 72 -6.26 -10.97 -0.32
C THR A 72 -6.64 -11.60 -1.65
N ILE A 73 -5.83 -11.41 -2.70
CA ILE A 73 -6.04 -11.98 -4.02
C ILE A 73 -5.29 -13.31 -4.17
N THR A 74 -4.04 -13.40 -3.67
CA THR A 74 -3.24 -14.62 -3.76
C THR A 74 -2.42 -14.88 -2.49
N PRO A 75 -2.67 -15.95 -1.71
CA PRO A 75 -1.97 -16.22 -0.45
C PRO A 75 -0.57 -16.85 -0.62
N ARG A 76 0.02 -16.81 -1.81
CA ARG A 76 1.29 -17.48 -2.14
C ARG A 76 2.45 -16.47 -2.19
N PRO A 77 3.70 -16.91 -2.00
CA PRO A 77 4.88 -16.07 -2.22
C PRO A 77 4.83 -15.47 -3.62
N VAL A 78 5.07 -14.15 -3.70
CA VAL A 78 4.85 -13.34 -4.91
C VAL A 78 5.83 -13.77 -6.00
N SER A 79 5.33 -14.48 -7.02
CA SER A 79 6.10 -14.73 -8.24
C SER A 79 6.01 -13.56 -9.21
N ALA A 80 6.91 -13.48 -10.20
CA ALA A 80 6.87 -12.43 -11.22
C ALA A 80 5.55 -12.44 -12.03
N GLU A 81 5.04 -13.63 -12.36
CA GLU A 81 3.73 -13.83 -13.02
C GLU A 81 2.60 -13.23 -12.17
N GLN A 82 2.68 -13.47 -10.88
CA GLN A 82 1.74 -13.04 -9.87
C GLN A 82 1.72 -11.50 -9.70
N THR A 83 2.88 -10.85 -9.73
CA THR A 83 3.01 -9.40 -9.82
C THR A 83 2.40 -8.86 -11.11
N ALA A 84 2.61 -9.54 -12.25
CA ALA A 84 2.06 -9.13 -13.53
C ALA A 84 0.52 -9.21 -13.56
N ILE A 85 -0.07 -10.27 -12.99
CA ILE A 85 -1.52 -10.43 -12.85
C ILE A 85 -2.11 -9.29 -12.01
N PHE A 86 -1.49 -8.97 -10.87
CA PHE A 86 -1.94 -7.88 -10.02
C PHE A 86 -1.79 -6.51 -10.66
N THR A 87 -0.70 -6.29 -11.39
CA THR A 87 -0.49 -5.06 -12.17
C THR A 87 -1.58 -4.91 -13.23
N ALA A 88 -1.90 -5.99 -13.96
CA ALA A 88 -2.98 -6.00 -14.94
C ALA A 88 -4.35 -5.74 -14.29
N TYR A 89 -4.59 -6.30 -13.10
CA TYR A 89 -5.79 -6.05 -12.30
C TYR A 89 -5.93 -4.56 -11.92
N CYS A 90 -4.87 -3.95 -11.40
CA CYS A 90 -4.88 -2.54 -11.00
C CYS A 90 -5.11 -1.62 -12.20
N ARG A 91 -4.43 -1.89 -13.32
CA ARG A 91 -4.63 -1.15 -14.59
C ARG A 91 -6.07 -1.26 -15.09
N SER A 92 -6.64 -2.46 -15.10
CA SER A 92 -8.03 -2.68 -15.52
C SER A 92 -9.05 -1.94 -14.65
N ASN A 93 -8.76 -1.74 -13.36
CA ASN A 93 -9.63 -0.96 -12.48
C ASN A 93 -9.43 0.55 -12.66
N ALA A 94 -8.21 1.00 -12.93
CA ALA A 94 -7.92 2.40 -13.25
C ALA A 94 -8.60 2.86 -14.54
N GLU A 95 -8.83 1.93 -15.48
CA GLU A 95 -9.60 2.16 -16.70
C GLU A 95 -11.08 2.50 -16.47
N LEU A 96 -11.64 2.20 -15.29
CA LEU A 96 -13.05 2.47 -15.02
C LEU A 96 -13.34 3.97 -14.98
N ALA A 97 -12.43 4.74 -14.40
CA ALA A 97 -12.23 6.19 -14.54
C ALA A 97 -11.34 6.69 -13.38
N PRO A 98 -10.74 7.90 -13.50
CA PRO A 98 -9.94 8.49 -12.42
C PRO A 98 -10.71 8.74 -11.11
N ASP A 99 -11.98 9.13 -11.19
CA ASP A 99 -12.84 9.34 -10.02
C ASP A 99 -13.18 8.01 -9.32
N TYR A 100 -13.33 6.92 -10.07
CA TYR A 100 -13.46 5.58 -9.52
C TYR A 100 -12.20 5.13 -8.75
N ALA A 101 -11.01 5.35 -9.32
CA ALA A 101 -9.74 5.06 -8.63
C ALA A 101 -9.59 5.88 -7.34
N LEU A 102 -9.95 7.17 -7.38
CA LEU A 102 -9.98 8.05 -6.22
C LEU A 102 -10.99 7.57 -5.16
N GLU A 103 -12.16 7.09 -5.57
CA GLU A 103 -13.19 6.59 -4.66
C GLU A 103 -12.77 5.28 -4.00
N ILE A 104 -12.11 4.37 -4.74
CA ILE A 104 -11.47 3.18 -4.16
C ILE A 104 -10.47 3.61 -3.09
N TYR A 105 -9.60 4.57 -3.39
CA TYR A 105 -8.61 5.08 -2.44
C TYR A 105 -9.24 5.69 -1.19
N ARG A 106 -10.31 6.49 -1.34
CA ARG A 106 -10.99 7.14 -0.21
C ARG A 106 -11.78 6.16 0.65
N ARG A 107 -12.44 5.18 0.04
CA ARG A 107 -13.27 4.22 0.76
C ARG A 107 -12.52 2.97 1.19
N LEU A 108 -11.30 2.80 0.70
CA LEU A 108 -10.43 1.64 0.95
C LEU A 108 -11.14 0.31 0.66
N ARG A 109 -11.98 0.33 -0.38
CA ARG A 109 -12.81 -0.80 -0.76
C ARG A 109 -12.93 -0.84 -2.28
N ILE A 110 -12.79 -2.03 -2.83
CA ILE A 110 -13.01 -2.27 -4.25
C ILE A 110 -14.47 -2.66 -4.45
N PHE A 111 -15.19 -1.87 -5.25
CA PHE A 111 -16.64 -2.03 -5.46
C PHE A 111 -16.98 -3.07 -6.52
N HIS A 112 -16.08 -3.30 -7.48
CA HIS A 112 -16.34 -4.20 -8.60
C HIS A 112 -15.21 -5.22 -8.81
N LYS A 113 -15.54 -6.50 -8.67
CA LYS A 113 -14.76 -7.60 -9.24
C LYS A 113 -15.23 -7.82 -10.68
N GLN A 114 -14.91 -6.92 -11.61
CA GLN A 114 -15.11 -7.27 -13.01
C GLN A 114 -14.10 -8.37 -13.38
N SER A 115 -14.61 -9.53 -13.78
CA SER A 115 -13.87 -10.77 -14.06
C SER A 115 -13.13 -10.76 -15.39
N HIS A 116 -13.11 -9.64 -16.12
CA HIS A 116 -12.55 -9.60 -17.46
C HIS A 116 -11.51 -8.50 -17.56
N VAL A 117 -10.25 -8.93 -17.49
CA VAL A 117 -9.05 -8.16 -17.82
C VAL A 117 -9.12 -7.82 -19.30
N ARG A 118 -9.83 -6.75 -19.67
CA ARG A 118 -9.73 -6.16 -21.00
C ARG A 118 -9.01 -4.85 -20.83
N SER A 119 -7.69 -4.87 -21.01
CA SER A 119 -6.91 -3.63 -20.97
C SER A 119 -7.12 -2.84 -22.26
N PHE A 120 -8.10 -1.94 -22.24
CA PHE A 120 -8.50 -1.21 -23.43
C PHE A 120 -7.73 0.10 -23.62
N PHE A 121 -7.23 0.74 -22.55
CA PHE A 121 -6.36 1.92 -22.68
C PHE A 121 -4.90 1.53 -22.97
N TRP A 122 -4.32 0.58 -22.24
CA TRP A 122 -2.88 0.33 -22.33
C TRP A 122 -2.54 -0.23 -23.72
N GLY A 123 -3.36 -1.13 -24.26
CA GLY A 123 -3.19 -1.61 -25.65
C GLY A 123 -3.36 -0.51 -26.70
N ALA A 124 -4.31 0.41 -26.52
CA ALA A 124 -4.51 1.56 -27.41
C ALA A 124 -3.34 2.55 -27.35
N TYR A 125 -2.86 2.83 -26.14
CA TYR A 125 -1.70 3.66 -25.87
C TYR A 125 -0.44 3.09 -26.51
N ASP A 126 -0.16 1.80 -26.31
CA ASP A 126 1.04 1.15 -26.84
C ASP A 126 1.11 1.22 -28.38
N ARG A 127 -0.04 1.12 -29.06
CA ARG A 127 -0.14 1.35 -30.52
C ARG A 127 0.13 2.81 -30.88
N ALA A 128 -0.59 3.74 -30.26
CA ALA A 128 -0.49 5.18 -30.58
C ALA A 128 0.92 5.75 -30.30
N ILE A 129 1.60 5.27 -29.26
CA ILE A 129 2.94 5.73 -28.90
C ILE A 129 4.01 5.11 -29.81
N ALA A 130 3.84 3.86 -30.27
CA ALA A 130 4.79 3.21 -31.17
C ALA A 130 4.90 3.93 -32.52
N GLU A 131 3.81 4.51 -33.02
CA GLU A 131 3.79 5.32 -34.25
C GLU A 131 4.57 6.64 -34.12
N LYS A 132 4.70 7.18 -32.90
CA LYS A 132 5.27 8.52 -32.64
C LYS A 132 6.67 8.47 -32.02
N LEU A 133 7.00 7.39 -31.33
CA LEU A 133 8.26 7.19 -30.63
C LEU A 133 8.80 5.79 -30.93
N PRO A 134 9.50 5.63 -32.06
CA PRO A 134 10.25 4.41 -32.39
C PRO A 134 11.57 4.38 -31.61
N THR A 135 11.51 4.62 -30.31
CA THR A 135 12.67 4.57 -29.40
C THR A 135 12.74 3.21 -28.72
N THR A 136 13.86 2.94 -28.06
CA THR A 136 13.97 1.74 -27.22
C THR A 136 12.97 1.79 -26.06
N ALA A 137 12.66 0.64 -25.47
CA ALA A 137 11.82 0.57 -24.28
C ALA A 137 12.42 1.36 -23.10
N GLN A 138 13.75 1.38 -22.99
CA GLN A 138 14.47 2.13 -21.95
C GLN A 138 14.28 3.64 -22.11
N ASP A 139 14.50 4.19 -23.31
CA ASP A 139 14.30 5.63 -23.56
C ASP A 139 12.87 6.08 -23.25
N ARG A 140 11.90 5.21 -23.55
CA ARG A 140 10.48 5.46 -23.27
C ARG A 140 10.23 5.53 -21.77
N GLU A 141 10.81 4.62 -21.00
CA GLU A 141 10.67 4.58 -19.54
C GLU A 141 11.32 5.80 -18.89
N GLU A 142 12.52 6.19 -19.33
CA GLU A 142 13.20 7.40 -18.85
C GLU A 142 12.39 8.68 -19.12
N ARG A 143 11.76 8.76 -20.30
CA ARG A 143 10.87 9.87 -20.64
C ARG A 143 9.57 9.85 -19.86
N LEU A 144 9.01 8.67 -19.62
CA LEU A 144 7.79 8.49 -18.82
C LEU A 144 8.03 8.89 -17.36
N ALA A 145 9.20 8.55 -16.80
CA ALA A 145 9.59 8.95 -15.45
C ALA A 145 9.65 10.48 -15.28
N LYS A 146 9.96 11.22 -16.35
CA LYS A 146 10.00 12.68 -16.40
C LYS A 146 8.71 13.33 -16.88
N ALA A 147 7.72 12.53 -17.30
CA ALA A 147 6.44 13.06 -17.79
C ALA A 147 5.71 13.81 -16.67
N ILE A 148 4.95 14.84 -17.05
CA ILE A 148 4.22 15.77 -16.16
C ILE A 148 5.12 16.68 -15.30
N LEU A 149 6.20 16.15 -14.76
CA LEU A 149 7.11 16.86 -13.85
C LEU A 149 7.94 17.89 -14.60
N ARG A 150 8.17 19.04 -13.97
CA ARG A 150 9.09 20.08 -14.46
C ARG A 150 10.40 20.05 -13.71
N GLU A 151 10.29 19.92 -12.40
CA GLU A 151 11.38 19.90 -11.44
C GLU A 151 11.04 18.85 -10.38
N VAL A 152 12.07 18.19 -9.87
CA VAL A 152 11.96 17.19 -8.82
C VAL A 152 12.72 17.71 -7.61
N TYR A 153 11.99 18.10 -6.57
CA TYR A 153 12.60 18.53 -5.31
C TYR A 153 12.85 17.30 -4.44
N GLY A 154 14.04 17.26 -3.83
CA GLY A 154 14.42 16.19 -2.90
C GLY A 154 14.95 14.91 -3.55
N GLU A 155 15.35 14.92 -4.83
CA GLU A 155 15.95 13.73 -5.49
C GLU A 155 17.23 13.22 -4.80
N HIS A 156 17.95 14.13 -4.14
CA HIS A 156 19.18 13.81 -3.41
C HIS A 156 19.00 13.84 -1.89
N ASP A 157 17.77 13.92 -1.41
CA ASP A 157 17.51 13.89 0.03
C ASP A 157 17.97 12.55 0.61
N THR A 158 18.52 12.62 1.81
CA THR A 158 19.06 11.48 2.54
C THR A 158 18.16 11.10 3.70
N CYS A 159 18.14 9.81 4.01
CA CYS A 159 17.47 9.30 5.20
C CYS A 159 18.16 9.89 6.45
N HIS A 160 17.37 10.47 7.36
CA HIS A 160 17.85 11.07 8.60
C HIS A 160 18.63 10.07 9.46
N ARG A 161 18.22 8.79 9.48
CA ARG A 161 18.83 7.74 10.32
C ARG A 161 20.06 7.08 9.69
N CYS A 162 19.95 6.61 8.45
CA CYS A 162 21.03 5.84 7.81
C CYS A 162 21.85 6.63 6.80
N HIS A 163 21.49 7.89 6.54
CA HIS A 163 22.13 8.79 5.57
C HIS A 163 22.17 8.30 4.12
N ALA A 164 21.52 7.17 3.80
CA ALA A 164 21.37 6.71 2.43
C ALA A 164 20.52 7.70 1.63
N VAL A 165 20.92 7.99 0.39
CA VAL A 165 20.13 8.79 -0.55
C VAL A 165 18.87 8.00 -0.88
N GLY A 166 17.72 8.52 -0.42
CA GLY A 166 16.40 7.91 -0.67
C GLY A 166 15.57 8.69 -1.68
N GLY A 167 15.90 9.96 -1.90
CA GLY A 167 15.22 10.81 -2.85
C GLY A 167 13.73 10.95 -2.53
N LEU A 168 12.89 10.76 -3.55
CA LEU A 168 11.43 10.76 -3.43
C LEU A 168 10.83 9.58 -2.64
N LYS A 169 11.64 8.58 -2.27
CA LYS A 169 11.22 7.42 -1.48
C LYS A 169 11.53 7.57 0.01
N LEU A 170 11.62 8.82 0.46
CA LEU A 170 11.70 9.16 1.87
C LEU A 170 10.32 9.55 2.39
N TYR A 171 10.08 9.18 3.65
CA TYR A 171 8.82 9.37 4.33
C TYR A 171 9.02 10.27 5.56
N GLY A 172 8.11 11.21 5.73
CA GLY A 172 8.08 12.20 6.81
C GLY A 172 6.67 12.69 7.05
N LYS A 173 6.54 13.65 7.97
CA LYS A 173 5.26 14.24 8.40
C LYS A 173 4.33 14.66 7.27
N THR A 174 4.88 15.19 6.18
CA THR A 174 4.10 15.71 5.05
C THR A 174 3.58 14.62 4.09
N ASN A 175 4.10 13.39 4.16
CA ASN A 175 3.80 12.34 3.19
C ASN A 175 3.57 10.93 3.81
N TRP A 176 3.37 10.82 5.12
CA TRP A 176 3.03 9.54 5.77
C TRP A 176 1.86 8.80 5.13
N HIS A 177 0.86 9.51 4.60
CA HIS A 177 -0.28 8.90 3.91
C HIS A 177 0.11 8.13 2.63
N TRP A 178 1.26 8.44 2.02
CA TRP A 178 1.80 7.71 0.86
C TRP A 178 2.44 6.38 1.24
N MET A 179 2.77 6.17 2.52
CA MET A 179 3.35 4.91 3.02
C MET A 179 2.48 3.70 2.68
N ARG A 180 1.17 3.88 2.51
CA ARG A 180 0.25 2.80 2.11
C ARG A 180 0.74 2.04 0.87
N GLY A 181 1.38 2.71 -0.08
CA GLY A 181 1.90 2.06 -1.28
C GLY A 181 3.10 1.15 -1.04
N GLU A 182 3.83 1.36 0.04
CA GLU A 182 5.02 0.59 0.42
C GLU A 182 4.73 -0.41 1.56
N PHE A 183 3.92 0.02 2.51
CA PHE A 183 3.53 -0.72 3.71
C PHE A 183 2.08 -1.12 3.60
N ASN A 184 1.75 -2.06 2.73
CA ASN A 184 0.40 -2.61 2.68
C ASN A 184 0.03 -3.30 4.00
N TRP A 185 -1.25 -3.66 4.14
CA TRP A 185 -1.81 -4.28 5.34
C TRP A 185 -1.02 -5.50 5.80
N THR A 186 -0.74 -6.41 4.87
CA THR A 186 0.11 -7.57 5.09
C THR A 186 1.47 -7.21 5.69
N LYS A 187 2.20 -6.28 5.07
CA LYS A 187 3.54 -5.88 5.51
C LYS A 187 3.48 -5.28 6.91
N LEU A 188 2.53 -4.37 7.15
CA LEU A 188 2.34 -3.75 8.46
C LEU A 188 2.08 -4.80 9.57
N ARG A 189 1.21 -5.78 9.29
CA ARG A 189 0.91 -6.87 10.21
C ARG A 189 2.11 -7.78 10.47
N GLY A 190 2.95 -8.00 9.46
CA GLY A 190 4.20 -8.78 9.58
C GLY A 190 5.26 -8.14 10.47
N LEU A 191 5.12 -6.85 10.80
CA LEU A 191 6.03 -6.14 11.72
C LEU A 191 5.63 -6.27 13.19
N LEU A 192 4.50 -6.93 13.49
CA LEU A 192 4.11 -7.22 14.87
C LEU A 192 4.93 -8.40 15.43
N PRO A 193 5.30 -8.38 16.72
CA PRO A 193 6.11 -9.43 17.32
C PRO A 193 5.35 -10.75 17.54
N GLY A 194 6.11 -11.84 17.59
CA GLY A 194 5.63 -13.17 18.00
C GLY A 194 4.47 -13.70 17.14
N ASN A 195 3.37 -14.07 17.81
CA ASN A 195 2.17 -14.66 17.23
C ASN A 195 1.05 -13.64 16.97
N LEU A 196 1.35 -12.33 17.03
CA LEU A 196 0.41 -11.28 16.66
C LEU A 196 0.09 -11.21 15.15
N PRO A 197 1.04 -11.42 14.21
CA PRO A 197 0.70 -11.32 12.79
C PRO A 197 -0.45 -12.23 12.34
N PRO A 198 -0.56 -13.50 12.80
CA PRO A 198 -1.70 -14.34 12.48
C PRO A 198 -2.93 -14.16 13.40
N ASN A 199 -2.86 -13.32 14.45
CA ASN A 199 -4.00 -13.01 15.30
C ASN A 199 -5.05 -12.20 14.50
N LYS A 200 -6.14 -12.86 14.10
CA LYS A 200 -7.18 -12.27 13.24
C LYS A 200 -7.97 -11.16 13.95
N TYR A 201 -8.16 -11.28 15.26
CA TYR A 201 -8.91 -10.30 16.03
C TYR A 201 -8.14 -8.98 16.13
N GLU A 202 -6.89 -9.03 16.59
CA GLU A 202 -6.03 -7.84 16.65
C GLU A 202 -5.68 -7.30 15.26
N GLY A 203 -5.48 -8.19 14.29
CA GLY A 203 -5.30 -7.81 12.89
C GLY A 203 -6.51 -7.00 12.38
N GLY A 204 -7.73 -7.44 12.66
CA GLY A 204 -8.95 -6.70 12.28
C GLY A 204 -8.98 -5.29 12.89
N ARG A 205 -8.65 -5.16 14.17
CA ARG A 205 -8.62 -3.84 14.86
C ARG A 205 -7.52 -2.93 14.34
N LEU A 206 -6.31 -3.45 14.14
CA LEU A 206 -5.22 -2.68 13.53
C LEU A 206 -5.61 -2.21 12.13
N ALA A 207 -6.22 -3.06 11.31
CA ALA A 207 -6.72 -2.66 9.99
C ALA A 207 -7.76 -1.54 10.10
N GLN A 208 -8.74 -1.64 11.01
CA GLN A 208 -9.74 -0.57 11.20
C GLN A 208 -9.12 0.79 11.57
N ARG A 209 -8.02 0.78 12.33
CA ARG A 209 -7.32 2.01 12.75
C ARG A 209 -6.41 2.58 11.66
N ALA A 210 -5.53 1.74 11.09
CA ALA A 210 -4.50 2.16 10.14
C ALA A 210 -5.01 2.24 8.69
N CYS A 211 -5.95 1.37 8.30
CA CYS A 211 -6.57 1.39 6.98
C CYS A 211 -7.74 2.38 6.94
N THR A 212 -7.45 3.65 7.22
CA THR A 212 -8.28 4.82 6.89
C THR A 212 -7.46 5.75 5.97
N PRO A 213 -8.06 6.65 5.18
CA PRO A 213 -7.31 7.53 4.26
C PRO A 213 -6.12 8.22 4.94
N ASP A 214 -6.33 8.75 6.15
CA ASP A 214 -5.29 9.41 6.96
C ASP A 214 -4.72 8.52 8.07
N GLY A 215 -5.00 7.21 8.02
CA GLY A 215 -4.66 6.28 9.10
C GLY A 215 -3.15 6.16 9.33
N TYR A 216 -2.36 6.12 8.25
CA TYR A 216 -0.89 6.08 8.34
C TYR A 216 -0.32 7.36 8.92
N ALA A 217 -0.82 8.53 8.50
CA ALA A 217 -0.36 9.80 9.03
C ALA A 217 -0.59 9.91 10.53
N ARG A 218 -1.83 9.64 10.98
CA ARG A 218 -2.18 9.63 12.41
C ARG A 218 -1.41 8.59 13.21
N MET A 219 -1.23 7.39 12.66
CA MET A 219 -0.45 6.33 13.30
C MET A 219 1.00 6.76 13.50
N MET A 220 1.65 7.30 12.46
CA MET A 220 3.05 7.73 12.54
C MET A 220 3.22 8.91 13.49
N GLU A 221 2.34 9.92 13.44
CA GLU A 221 2.34 11.04 14.40
C GLU A 221 2.28 10.54 15.84
N GLU A 222 1.37 9.61 16.15
CA GLU A 222 1.23 9.03 17.50
C GLU A 222 2.43 8.16 17.92
N ILE A 223 3.06 7.46 16.97
CA ILE A 223 4.30 6.70 17.20
C ILE A 223 5.48 7.62 17.55
N PHE A 224 5.53 8.82 16.96
CA PHE A 224 6.56 9.81 17.25
C PHE A 224 6.29 10.63 18.51
N ASP A 225 5.03 10.93 18.84
CA ASP A 225 4.63 11.80 19.95
C ASP A 225 4.91 11.25 21.37
N ALA A 226 5.54 10.08 21.50
CA ALA A 226 5.89 9.39 22.76
C ALA A 226 4.70 9.08 23.70
N ARG A 227 3.50 9.59 23.43
CA ARG A 227 2.24 9.34 24.17
C ARG A 227 1.79 7.88 24.13
N CYS A 228 2.49 7.03 23.39
CA CYS A 228 2.19 5.61 23.28
C CYS A 228 3.06 4.73 24.19
N ALA A 229 4.21 5.19 24.71
CA ALA A 229 5.10 4.33 25.48
C ALA A 229 4.98 4.60 26.98
N SER A 230 4.76 3.55 27.78
CA SER A 230 4.98 3.63 29.22
C SER A 230 6.47 3.86 29.51
N PRO A 231 6.84 4.49 30.65
CA PRO A 231 8.25 4.68 31.00
C PRO A 231 9.07 3.38 30.99
N GLN A 232 8.44 2.25 31.32
CA GLN A 232 9.06 0.92 31.28
C GLN A 232 9.33 0.46 29.83
N GLN A 233 8.40 0.72 28.90
CA GLN A 233 8.57 0.43 27.47
C GLN A 233 9.65 1.34 26.84
N MET A 234 9.71 2.62 27.24
CA MET A 234 10.78 3.53 26.80
C MET A 234 12.16 3.07 27.27
N HIS A 235 12.27 2.54 28.49
CA HIS A 235 13.55 2.10 29.05
C HIS A 235 14.10 0.86 28.34
N ALA A 236 13.23 -0.11 28.01
CA ALA A 236 13.62 -1.28 27.22
C ALA A 236 14.10 -0.89 25.80
N GLN A 237 13.55 0.18 25.21
CA GLN A 237 13.91 0.65 23.87
C GLN A 237 15.19 1.49 23.84
N ALA A 238 15.50 2.24 24.90
CA ALA A 238 16.68 3.12 24.98
C ALA A 238 18.03 2.37 24.94
N HIS A 239 18.03 1.06 25.19
CA HIS A 239 19.25 0.25 25.27
C HIS A 239 19.57 -0.55 23.99
N ALA A 240 18.81 -0.39 22.89
CA ALA A 240 19.14 -1.02 21.62
C ALA A 240 20.41 -0.39 20.99
N PRO A 241 21.50 -1.15 20.81
CA PRO A 241 22.75 -0.63 20.23
C PRO A 241 22.53 -0.10 18.80
N GLY A 242 22.86 1.16 18.54
CA GLY A 242 22.66 1.79 17.21
C GLY A 242 21.30 2.47 17.02
N ALA A 243 20.49 2.60 18.07
CA ALA A 243 19.31 3.46 18.08
C ALA A 243 19.72 4.93 18.19
N GLY A 244 20.14 5.53 17.07
CA GLY A 244 20.08 7.00 16.96
C GLY A 244 18.66 7.46 17.30
N ALA A 245 18.54 8.60 17.98
CA ALA A 245 17.23 9.13 18.35
C ALA A 245 16.36 9.34 17.10
N TRP A 246 15.13 8.86 17.16
CA TRP A 246 14.12 9.11 16.14
C TRP A 246 13.64 10.56 16.22
N ASP A 247 13.85 11.33 15.16
CA ASP A 247 13.35 12.71 14.97
C ASP A 247 12.00 12.70 14.23
N ALA A 248 10.97 13.30 14.83
CA ALA A 248 9.63 13.39 14.25
C ALA A 248 9.57 14.23 12.97
N GLU A 249 10.50 15.16 12.78
CA GLU A 249 10.61 16.00 11.58
C GLU A 249 11.58 15.42 10.54
N GLY A 250 12.22 14.28 10.86
CA GLY A 250 13.14 13.59 9.97
C GLY A 250 12.46 12.91 8.77
N LEU A 251 13.21 12.80 7.67
CA LEU A 251 12.84 12.01 6.49
C LEU A 251 13.49 10.62 6.56
N TYR A 252 12.71 9.55 6.37
CA TYR A 252 13.19 8.18 6.56
C TYR A 252 12.95 7.31 5.33
N CYS A 253 13.93 6.51 4.94
CA CYS A 253 13.73 5.50 3.90
C CYS A 253 12.83 4.37 4.41
N ALA A 254 12.23 3.60 3.49
CA ALA A 254 11.36 2.48 3.81
C ALA A 254 12.01 1.49 4.82
N ALA A 255 13.28 1.16 4.66
CA ALA A 255 13.98 0.25 5.57
C ALA A 255 14.04 0.78 7.01
N CYS A 256 14.32 2.07 7.20
CA CYS A 256 14.30 2.67 8.54
C CYS A 256 12.88 2.75 9.11
N VAL A 257 11.88 3.10 8.28
CA VAL A 257 10.48 3.09 8.73
C VAL A 257 10.03 1.69 9.15
N GLU A 258 10.48 0.65 8.46
CA GLU A 258 10.21 -0.75 8.81
C GLU A 258 10.76 -1.11 10.20
N VAL A 259 12.00 -0.68 10.50
CA VAL A 259 12.60 -0.84 11.83
C VAL A 259 11.79 -0.07 12.89
N LEU A 260 11.44 1.19 12.62
CA LEU A 260 10.61 2.01 13.54
C LEU A 260 9.27 1.34 13.86
N LEU A 261 8.59 0.83 12.84
CA LEU A 261 7.31 0.13 12.99
C LEU A 261 7.50 -1.19 13.75
N GLY A 262 8.55 -1.96 13.47
CA GLY A 262 8.86 -3.17 14.24
C GLY A 262 9.10 -2.88 15.74
N GLU A 263 9.73 -1.75 16.05
CA GLU A 263 9.99 -1.31 17.43
C GLU A 263 8.71 -0.81 18.14
N ARG A 264 7.85 -0.05 17.44
CA ARG A 264 6.81 0.79 18.07
C ARG A 264 5.36 0.49 17.70
N LEU A 265 5.10 -0.28 16.66
CA LEU A 265 3.73 -0.52 16.18
C LEU A 265 2.87 -1.23 17.24
N TRP A 266 3.41 -2.24 17.92
CA TRP A 266 2.69 -2.97 18.96
C TRP A 266 2.39 -2.10 20.19
N VAL A 267 3.34 -1.23 20.57
CA VAL A 267 3.17 -0.25 21.66
C VAL A 267 2.05 0.73 21.33
N TRP A 268 2.03 1.22 20.09
CA TRP A 268 0.95 2.08 19.60
C TRP A 268 -0.42 1.37 19.64
N CYS A 269 -0.47 0.09 19.26
CA CYS A 269 -1.69 -0.71 19.32
C CYS A 269 -2.23 -0.85 20.76
N ASP A 270 -1.34 -1.17 21.70
CA ASP A 270 -1.67 -1.29 23.13
C ASP A 270 -2.21 0.03 23.68
N ALA A 271 -1.46 1.13 23.48
CA ALA A 271 -1.88 2.46 23.94
C ALA A 271 -3.23 2.92 23.34
N ARG A 272 -3.53 2.54 22.09
CA ARG A 272 -4.84 2.79 21.47
C ARG A 272 -5.94 1.98 22.14
N GLN A 273 -5.71 0.70 22.41
CA GLN A 273 -6.66 -0.15 23.10
C GLN A 273 -6.98 0.36 24.51
N GLN A 274 -5.98 0.79 25.28
CA GLN A 274 -6.19 1.32 26.63
C GLN A 274 -7.03 2.61 26.66
N ARG A 275 -7.08 3.36 25.54
CA ARG A 275 -7.92 4.57 25.40
C ARG A 275 -9.36 4.28 24.99
N GLU A 276 -9.63 3.09 24.46
CA GLU A 276 -10.98 2.67 24.06
C GLU A 276 -11.69 2.10 25.31
N SER A 277 -12.52 2.94 25.96
CA SER A 277 -13.12 2.72 27.29
C SER A 277 -13.88 1.42 27.51
N ASP A 278 -14.31 0.76 26.43
CA ASP A 278 -15.17 -0.42 26.49
C ASP A 278 -14.38 -1.75 26.46
N SER A 279 -13.04 -1.71 26.50
CA SER A 279 -12.20 -2.90 26.25
C SER A 279 -10.90 -2.99 27.05
N VAL A 280 -10.90 -2.60 28.33
CA VAL A 280 -9.77 -2.94 29.22
C VAL A 280 -9.79 -4.46 29.43
N ARG A 281 -8.97 -5.14 28.65
CA ARG A 281 -8.79 -6.59 28.71
C ARG A 281 -7.60 -6.90 29.60
N GLU A 282 -7.69 -7.99 30.34
CA GLU A 282 -6.57 -8.52 31.10
C GLU A 282 -5.45 -8.97 30.14
N ASP A 283 -4.21 -8.73 30.54
CA ASP A 283 -3.04 -9.17 29.77
C ASP A 283 -2.96 -10.70 29.74
N CYS A 284 -2.76 -11.25 28.55
CA CYS A 284 -2.46 -12.67 28.41
C CYS A 284 -1.10 -12.96 29.07
N CYS A 285 -1.01 -13.99 29.92
CA CYS A 285 0.24 -14.35 30.58
C CYS A 285 1.40 -14.69 29.61
N TYR A 286 1.07 -15.11 28.38
CA TYR A 286 2.02 -15.39 27.30
C TYR A 286 2.23 -14.20 26.34
N GLY A 287 1.50 -13.08 26.54
CA GLY A 287 1.60 -11.87 25.72
C GLY A 287 1.50 -12.13 24.22
N TRP A 288 2.32 -11.43 23.43
CA TRP A 288 2.42 -11.67 21.98
C TRP A 288 2.97 -13.06 21.63
N GLY A 289 3.56 -13.79 22.58
CA GLY A 289 4.02 -15.18 22.41
C GLY A 289 2.89 -16.21 22.42
N CYS A 290 1.68 -15.86 22.87
CA CYS A 290 0.57 -16.80 23.01
C CYS A 290 0.24 -17.52 21.69
N ARG A 291 0.25 -18.85 21.65
CA ARG A 291 -0.11 -19.62 20.44
C ARG A 291 -1.63 -19.73 20.26
N THR A 292 -2.39 -19.72 21.36
CA THR A 292 -3.85 -19.85 21.38
C THR A 292 -4.54 -18.70 20.64
N GLN A 293 -3.96 -17.50 20.69
CA GLN A 293 -4.48 -16.31 20.01
C GLN A 293 -4.62 -16.48 18.48
N VAL A 294 -3.90 -17.44 17.89
CA VAL A 294 -3.87 -17.67 16.44
C VAL A 294 -5.10 -18.44 15.95
N HIS A 295 -5.59 -19.37 16.76
CA HIS A 295 -6.60 -20.34 16.35
C HIS A 295 -7.87 -20.35 17.21
N ASN A 296 -7.88 -19.65 18.34
CA ASN A 296 -9.06 -19.44 19.17
C ASN A 296 -9.41 -17.94 19.20
N ILE A 297 -10.44 -17.57 18.42
CA ILE A 297 -10.87 -16.16 18.31
C ILE A 297 -11.45 -15.62 19.61
N GLU A 298 -12.16 -16.45 20.38
CA GLU A 298 -12.73 -16.03 21.67
C GLU A 298 -11.61 -15.71 22.68
N HIS A 299 -10.54 -16.50 22.69
CA HIS A 299 -9.34 -16.19 23.49
C HIS A 299 -8.67 -14.88 23.06
N ALA A 300 -8.52 -14.68 21.75
CA ALA A 300 -7.95 -13.45 21.19
C ALA A 300 -8.81 -12.22 21.48
N GLU A 301 -10.12 -12.40 21.58
CA GLU A 301 -11.08 -11.34 21.92
C GLU A 301 -11.04 -11.00 23.41
N MET A 302 -11.00 -12.00 24.30
CA MET A 302 -11.08 -11.79 25.76
C MET A 302 -9.82 -11.19 26.40
N LEU A 303 -8.63 -11.46 25.86
CA LEU A 303 -7.35 -11.06 26.49
C LEU A 303 -6.55 -10.08 25.62
N ASN A 304 -5.73 -9.25 26.25
CA ASN A 304 -4.77 -8.40 25.55
C ASN A 304 -3.52 -9.22 25.17
N HIS A 305 -3.12 -9.19 23.90
CA HIS A 305 -1.88 -9.81 23.41
C HIS A 305 -0.80 -8.80 23.01
N PHE A 306 -1.08 -7.48 23.07
CA PHE A 306 -0.07 -6.43 22.86
C PHE A 306 0.77 -6.15 24.12
N CYS A 307 1.05 -7.18 24.91
CA CYS A 307 1.83 -7.13 26.14
C CYS A 307 3.02 -8.10 26.07
N MET A 308 4.05 -7.79 26.86
CA MET A 308 5.22 -8.67 27.00
C MET A 308 4.81 -10.00 27.65
N PRO A 309 5.35 -11.15 27.20
CA PRO A 309 5.20 -12.41 27.93
C PRO A 309 5.67 -12.23 29.37
N ALA A 310 4.81 -12.56 30.34
CA ALA A 310 5.14 -12.48 31.77
C ALA A 310 5.96 -13.69 32.24
N ARG A 311 5.99 -14.76 31.45
CA ARG A 311 6.77 -15.98 31.66
C ARG A 311 7.66 -16.21 30.45
N ASP A 312 8.92 -16.52 30.71
CA ASP A 312 9.84 -16.97 29.69
C ASP A 312 9.50 -18.45 29.41
N ASP A 313 9.10 -18.78 28.18
CA ASP A 313 8.73 -20.16 27.79
C ASP A 313 9.90 -21.16 27.95
N SER A 314 11.09 -20.67 28.27
CA SER A 314 12.28 -21.45 28.63
C SER A 314 12.13 -22.21 29.95
N GLU A 315 11.16 -21.85 30.80
CA GLU A 315 10.85 -22.52 32.07
C GLU A 315 9.58 -23.38 32.02
N ASP A 316 9.22 -23.96 30.86
CA ASP A 316 8.15 -24.96 30.81
C ASP A 316 8.69 -26.37 31.13
N PRO A 317 8.50 -26.89 32.36
CA PRO A 317 8.99 -28.20 32.77
C PRO A 317 8.33 -29.37 32.01
N GLU A 318 7.29 -29.13 31.20
CA GLU A 318 6.65 -30.18 30.40
C GLU A 318 7.25 -30.38 29.00
N SER A 319 8.18 -29.51 28.55
CA SER A 319 8.86 -29.66 27.24
C SER A 319 9.82 -30.86 27.16
N HIS A 320 10.06 -31.56 28.28
CA HIS A 320 10.83 -32.80 28.36
C HIS A 320 9.99 -34.09 28.33
N ARG A 321 8.68 -34.01 28.07
CA ARG A 321 7.85 -35.21 27.84
C ARG A 321 7.59 -35.41 26.34
N VAL A 322 8.61 -35.89 25.64
CA VAL A 322 8.46 -36.63 24.37
C VAL A 322 9.16 -37.97 24.53
#